data_AF-A0A0Q6N8B8-F1
#
_entry.id   AF-A0A0Q6N8B8-F1
#
_cell.length_a   1.000
_cell.length_b   1.000
_cell.length_c   1.000
_cell.angle_alpha   90.00
_cell.angle_beta   90.00
_cell.angle_gamma   90.00
#
_symmetry.space_group_name_H-M   'P 1'
#
loop_
_entity.id
_entity.type
_entity.pdbx_description
1 polymer ?
#
loop_
_entity_poly.entity_id
_entity_poly.type
_entity_poly.pdbx_seq_one_letter_code
_entity_poly.pdbx_strand_id
1 'polypeptide(L)'
;MAASSSFDRTQQLPRHFAWIAVAVAAALFVVNMAVLLLPSSPHSEQMRSVYAQPGVWVPLLSRVATVWLLAATLAWSHARKALDERGAARIAQLRAPASRFGVVYLAAMVINFLVLTPLFYQAQVLFMPGGPLHQHVDTYGMRSLMATSMLIQSALQMLVLVASVWLAAKFALRERSTAPTAESPAALDPGMDASTRNAVALVAAATFVSLQLWVGNAASGWVDTSRDSALLPLLLGWFGVPLLVFALAFWGSWLGAAPEPAQARPFRAVAAAASAFVLLQVACAALAIGGLLWIAGASSSGRSSDSRLVMFAAGMVAIYLVLLVVLLRTVTRRFYRRYL
;
A
#
# COMPACT_ATOMS: atom_id res chain seq x y z
N MET A 1 -32.70 6.66 -24.35
CA MET A 1 -32.59 6.07 -23.00
C MET A 1 -31.40 5.12 -22.80
N ALA A 2 -30.86 4.42 -23.83
CA ALA A 2 -29.69 3.53 -23.64
C ALA A 2 -28.35 4.27 -23.39
N ALA A 3 -28.17 5.47 -23.94
CA ALA A 3 -26.94 6.26 -23.84
C ALA A 3 -26.64 6.80 -22.42
N SER A 4 -27.67 7.06 -21.60
CA SER A 4 -27.46 7.45 -20.19
C SER A 4 -26.93 6.30 -19.36
N SER A 5 -27.46 5.09 -19.56
CA SER A 5 -27.02 3.89 -18.83
C SER A 5 -25.58 3.46 -19.15
N SER A 6 -25.12 3.65 -20.38
CA SER A 6 -23.73 3.35 -20.77
C SER A 6 -22.75 4.39 -20.23
N PHE A 7 -23.15 5.66 -20.19
CA PHE A 7 -22.36 6.74 -19.63
C PHE A 7 -22.18 6.60 -18.11
N ASP A 8 -23.26 6.34 -17.38
CA ASP A 8 -23.21 6.09 -15.92
C ASP A 8 -22.34 4.88 -15.57
N ARG A 9 -22.48 3.78 -16.33
CA ARG A 9 -21.63 2.59 -16.18
C ARG A 9 -20.15 2.90 -16.43
N THR A 10 -19.86 3.82 -17.33
CA THR A 10 -18.50 4.23 -17.67
C THR A 10 -17.90 5.12 -16.59
N GLN A 11 -18.69 6.00 -15.97
CA GLN A 11 -18.25 6.77 -14.80
C GLN A 11 -17.96 5.89 -13.57
N GLN A 12 -18.67 4.77 -13.42
CA GLN A 12 -18.44 3.80 -12.35
C GLN A 12 -17.24 2.86 -12.59
N LEU A 13 -16.59 2.93 -13.76
CA LEU A 13 -15.47 2.05 -14.12
C LEU A 13 -14.33 2.03 -13.09
N PRO A 14 -13.88 3.16 -12.50
CA PRO A 14 -12.81 3.14 -11.49
C PRO A 14 -13.22 2.39 -10.24
N ARG A 15 -14.49 2.51 -9.84
CA ARG A 15 -15.06 1.75 -8.72
C ARG A 15 -15.07 0.25 -9.05
N HIS A 16 -15.50 -0.13 -10.26
CA HIS A 16 -15.49 -1.53 -10.68
C HIS A 16 -14.08 -2.15 -10.70
N PHE A 17 -13.08 -1.43 -11.20
CA PHE A 17 -11.69 -1.92 -11.20
C PHE A 17 -11.16 -2.13 -9.78
N ALA A 18 -11.43 -1.19 -8.87
CA ALA A 18 -11.07 -1.32 -7.46
C ALA A 18 -11.73 -2.54 -6.81
N TRP A 19 -13.05 -2.72 -7.00
CA TRP A 19 -13.77 -3.88 -6.45
C TRP A 19 -13.29 -5.20 -7.02
N ILE A 20 -12.98 -5.27 -8.31
CA ILE A 20 -12.45 -6.50 -8.94
C ILE A 20 -11.07 -6.83 -8.36
N ALA A 21 -10.20 -5.85 -8.18
CA ALA A 21 -8.88 -6.07 -7.58
C ALA A 21 -9.01 -6.64 -6.15
N VAL A 22 -9.90 -6.06 -5.33
CA VAL A 22 -10.17 -6.57 -3.97
C VAL A 22 -10.80 -7.95 -4.01
N ALA A 23 -11.80 -8.17 -4.86
CA ALA A 23 -12.53 -9.44 -4.94
C ALA A 23 -11.61 -10.60 -5.36
N VAL A 24 -10.75 -10.39 -6.37
CA VAL A 24 -9.75 -11.37 -6.79
C VAL A 24 -8.77 -11.68 -5.66
N ALA A 25 -8.23 -10.65 -5.01
CA ALA A 25 -7.27 -10.84 -3.92
C ALA A 25 -7.90 -11.51 -2.69
N ALA A 26 -9.17 -11.18 -2.37
CA ALA A 26 -9.93 -11.80 -1.31
C ALA A 26 -10.26 -13.27 -1.60
N ALA A 27 -10.70 -13.57 -2.84
CA ALA A 27 -10.96 -14.94 -3.26
C ALA A 27 -9.70 -15.82 -3.15
N LEU A 28 -8.56 -15.33 -3.65
CA LEU A 28 -7.28 -16.05 -3.54
C LEU A 28 -6.83 -16.23 -2.09
N PHE A 29 -7.02 -15.21 -1.23
CA PHE A 29 -6.73 -15.32 0.19
C PHE A 29 -7.60 -16.39 0.88
N VAL A 30 -8.91 -16.39 0.64
CA VAL A 30 -9.85 -17.36 1.20
C VAL A 30 -9.52 -18.78 0.73
N VAL A 31 -9.27 -18.96 -0.57
CA VAL A 31 -8.87 -20.27 -1.13
C VAL A 31 -7.57 -20.74 -0.48
N ASN A 32 -6.56 -19.87 -0.36
CA ASN A 32 -5.30 -20.23 0.27
C ASN A 32 -5.47 -20.60 1.75
N MET A 33 -6.23 -19.82 2.52
CA MET A 33 -6.52 -20.14 3.92
C MET A 33 -7.30 -21.45 4.05
N ALA A 34 -8.28 -21.70 3.18
CA ALA A 34 -9.03 -22.95 3.18
C ALA A 34 -8.09 -24.15 2.93
N VAL A 35 -7.24 -24.08 1.89
CA VAL A 35 -6.28 -25.15 1.56
C VAL A 35 -5.30 -25.40 2.71
N LEU A 36 -4.78 -24.35 3.35
CA LEU A 36 -3.85 -24.47 4.48
C LEU A 36 -4.53 -25.11 5.71
N LEU A 37 -5.78 -24.76 5.98
CA LEU A 37 -6.52 -25.19 7.17
C LEU A 37 -7.35 -26.47 6.94
N LEU A 38 -7.32 -27.06 5.74
CA LEU A 38 -8.05 -28.28 5.42
C LEU A 38 -7.60 -29.43 6.35
N PRO A 39 -8.51 -30.27 6.88
CA PRO A 39 -8.15 -31.36 7.79
C PRO A 39 -7.10 -32.32 7.21
N SER A 40 -7.14 -32.51 5.89
CA SER A 40 -6.24 -33.40 5.15
C SER A 40 -4.86 -32.79 4.87
N SER A 41 -4.60 -31.52 5.22
CA SER A 41 -3.29 -30.91 5.03
C SER A 41 -2.31 -31.38 6.11
N PRO A 42 -1.05 -31.67 5.76
CA PRO A 42 -0.04 -32.02 6.76
C PRO A 42 0.17 -30.83 7.70
N HIS A 43 0.17 -31.08 9.01
CA HIS A 43 0.28 -30.06 10.08
C HIS A 43 -0.95 -29.14 10.23
N SER A 44 -2.13 -29.52 9.70
CA SER A 44 -3.36 -28.71 9.79
C SER A 44 -3.74 -28.29 11.21
N GLU A 45 -3.63 -29.20 12.18
CA GLU A 45 -3.92 -28.93 13.60
C GLU A 45 -2.95 -27.90 14.21
N GLN A 46 -1.65 -28.05 13.91
CA GLN A 46 -0.64 -27.09 14.33
C GLN A 46 -0.87 -25.73 13.68
N MET A 47 -1.17 -25.68 12.38
CA MET A 47 -1.50 -24.43 11.68
C MET A 47 -2.74 -23.76 12.25
N ARG A 48 -3.81 -24.50 12.55
CA ARG A 48 -5.02 -23.95 13.19
C ARG A 48 -4.71 -23.32 14.55
N SER A 49 -3.91 -23.99 15.38
CA SER A 49 -3.48 -23.45 16.68
C SER A 49 -2.67 -22.16 16.53
N VAL A 50 -1.81 -22.07 15.52
CA VAL A 50 -0.97 -20.88 15.24
C VAL A 50 -1.82 -19.73 14.69
N TYR A 51 -2.71 -19.98 13.74
CA TYR A 51 -3.59 -18.93 13.19
C TYR A 51 -4.68 -18.48 14.18
N ALA A 52 -4.98 -19.26 15.23
CA ALA A 52 -5.84 -18.82 16.32
C ALA A 52 -5.18 -17.75 17.22
N GLN A 53 -3.84 -17.64 17.20
CA GLN A 53 -3.11 -16.70 18.05
C GLN A 53 -3.25 -15.25 17.55
N PRO A 54 -3.63 -14.29 18.42
CA PRO A 54 -3.69 -12.86 18.08
C PRO A 54 -2.41 -12.31 17.45
N GLY A 55 -1.26 -12.77 17.95
CA GLY A 55 0.07 -12.39 17.44
C GLY A 55 0.31 -12.74 15.98
N VAL A 56 -0.48 -13.65 15.40
CA VAL A 56 -0.33 -14.14 14.03
C VAL A 56 -1.41 -13.59 13.12
N TRP A 57 -2.68 -13.70 13.51
CA TRP A 57 -3.77 -13.29 12.61
C TRP A 57 -3.92 -11.77 12.51
N VAL A 58 -3.62 -10.99 13.56
CA VAL A 58 -3.75 -9.53 13.53
C VAL A 58 -2.77 -8.90 12.50
N PRO A 59 -1.45 -9.20 12.55
CA PRO A 59 -0.52 -8.72 11.52
C PRO A 59 -0.85 -9.27 10.14
N LEU A 60 -1.28 -10.54 10.03
CA LEU A 60 -1.68 -11.15 8.77
C LEU A 60 -2.82 -10.37 8.11
N LEU A 61 -3.90 -10.09 8.84
CA LEU A 61 -5.03 -9.32 8.32
C LEU A 61 -4.63 -7.89 7.96
N SER A 62 -3.77 -7.25 8.76
CA SER A 62 -3.24 -5.92 8.44
C SER A 62 -2.46 -5.93 7.12
N ARG A 63 -1.59 -6.93 6.92
CA ARG A 63 -0.85 -7.12 5.66
C ARG A 63 -1.78 -7.35 4.47
N VAL A 64 -2.78 -8.22 4.63
CA VAL A 64 -3.75 -8.53 3.57
C VAL A 64 -4.58 -7.28 3.21
N ALA A 65 -5.09 -6.57 4.21
CA ALA A 65 -5.82 -5.31 4.01
C ALA A 65 -4.96 -4.26 3.29
N THR A 66 -3.67 -4.18 3.63
CA THR A 66 -2.71 -3.29 2.97
C THR A 66 -2.55 -3.62 1.49
N VAL A 67 -2.39 -4.90 1.14
CA VAL A 67 -2.30 -5.36 -0.25
C VAL A 67 -3.56 -5.01 -1.02
N TRP A 68 -4.74 -5.26 -0.43
CA TRP A 68 -6.03 -4.96 -1.05
C TRP A 68 -6.23 -3.47 -1.26
N LEU A 69 -5.90 -2.65 -0.27
CA LEU A 69 -6.00 -1.20 -0.34
C LEU A 69 -5.09 -0.63 -1.44
N LEU A 70 -3.84 -1.08 -1.50
CA LEU A 70 -2.89 -0.65 -2.52
C LEU A 70 -3.31 -1.11 -3.92
N ALA A 71 -3.77 -2.35 -4.07
CA ALA A 71 -4.27 -2.86 -5.34
C ALA A 71 -5.50 -2.06 -5.82
N ALA A 72 -6.46 -1.80 -4.93
CA ALA A 72 -7.68 -1.06 -5.22
C ALA A 72 -7.39 0.38 -5.63
N THR A 73 -6.49 1.06 -4.92
CA THR A 73 -6.11 2.45 -5.20
C THR A 73 -5.37 2.59 -6.53
N LEU A 74 -4.47 1.65 -6.85
CA LEU A 74 -3.79 1.60 -8.15
C LEU A 74 -4.77 1.26 -9.28
N ALA A 75 -5.67 0.29 -9.09
CA ALA A 75 -6.67 -0.08 -10.09
C ALA A 75 -7.63 1.09 -10.37
N TRP A 76 -8.07 1.78 -9.31
CA TRP A 76 -8.89 2.98 -9.40
C TRP A 76 -8.17 4.10 -10.15
N SER A 77 -6.90 4.38 -9.79
CA SER A 77 -6.12 5.45 -10.42
C SER A 77 -5.86 5.20 -11.91
N HIS A 78 -5.60 3.96 -12.32
CA HIS A 78 -5.45 3.56 -13.72
C HIS A 78 -6.72 3.79 -14.53
N ALA A 79 -7.88 3.34 -14.01
CA ALA A 79 -9.17 3.54 -14.66
C ALA A 79 -9.55 5.03 -14.73
N ARG A 80 -9.30 5.78 -13.66
CA ARG A 80 -9.59 7.23 -13.62
C ARG A 80 -8.71 8.02 -14.57
N LYS A 81 -7.41 7.71 -14.64
CA LYS A 81 -6.49 8.31 -15.63
C LYS A 81 -6.98 8.07 -17.06
N ALA A 82 -7.41 6.84 -17.36
CA ALA A 82 -7.90 6.52 -18.69
C ALA A 82 -9.18 7.30 -19.04
N LEU A 83 -10.10 7.49 -18.09
CA LEU A 83 -11.28 8.33 -18.25
C LEU A 83 -10.92 9.79 -18.49
N ASP A 84 -9.98 10.33 -17.71
CA ASP A 84 -9.54 11.73 -17.83
C ASP A 84 -8.81 11.98 -19.18
N GLU A 85 -8.05 11.01 -19.71
CA GLU A 85 -7.28 11.15 -20.97
C GLU A 85 -8.09 10.85 -22.24
N ARG A 86 -8.99 9.87 -22.21
CA ARG A 86 -9.69 9.37 -23.42
C ARG A 86 -11.15 9.80 -23.49
N GLY A 87 -11.70 10.31 -22.39
CA GLY A 87 -13.11 10.66 -22.26
C GLY A 87 -14.02 9.44 -22.12
N ALA A 88 -15.17 9.65 -21.48
CA ALA A 88 -16.15 8.58 -21.23
C ALA A 88 -16.72 7.97 -22.53
N ALA A 89 -16.84 8.75 -23.60
CA ALA A 89 -17.39 8.28 -24.88
C ALA A 89 -16.54 7.17 -25.52
N ARG A 90 -15.20 7.31 -25.55
CA ARG A 90 -14.29 6.29 -26.09
C ARG A 90 -14.24 5.04 -25.22
N ILE A 91 -14.34 5.20 -23.90
CA ILE A 91 -14.32 4.06 -22.97
C ILE A 91 -15.62 3.27 -23.02
N ALA A 92 -16.77 3.93 -23.23
CA ALA A 92 -18.05 3.26 -23.41
C ALA A 92 -18.08 2.32 -24.63
N GLN A 93 -17.23 2.58 -25.64
CA GLN A 93 -17.08 1.73 -26.83
C GLN A 93 -16.22 0.48 -26.57
N LEU A 94 -15.46 0.43 -25.48
CA LEU A 94 -14.67 -0.75 -25.13
C LEU A 94 -15.60 -1.90 -24.70
N ARG A 95 -15.47 -3.04 -25.37
CA ARG A 95 -16.25 -4.24 -25.01
C ARG A 95 -15.69 -4.87 -23.74
N ALA A 96 -16.44 -4.71 -22.64
CA ALA A 96 -16.21 -5.34 -21.33
C ALA A 96 -14.80 -5.10 -20.72
N PRO A 97 -14.39 -3.83 -20.47
CA PRO A 97 -13.08 -3.51 -19.89
C PRO A 97 -12.88 -4.11 -18.49
N ALA A 98 -13.94 -4.16 -17.68
CA ALA A 98 -13.88 -4.69 -16.32
C ALA A 98 -13.58 -6.21 -16.28
N SER A 99 -14.20 -7.01 -17.16
CA SER A 99 -13.93 -8.45 -17.18
C SER A 99 -12.51 -8.76 -17.67
N ARG A 100 -12.01 -8.04 -18.68
CA ARG A 100 -10.62 -8.16 -19.15
C ARG A 100 -9.61 -7.84 -18.05
N PHE A 101 -9.86 -6.76 -17.29
CA PHE A 101 -9.05 -6.43 -16.13
C PHE A 101 -9.03 -7.58 -15.12
N GLY A 102 -10.20 -8.10 -14.75
CA GLY A 102 -10.31 -9.21 -13.79
C GLY A 102 -9.57 -10.47 -14.23
N VAL A 103 -9.72 -10.88 -15.48
CA VAL A 103 -9.05 -12.10 -16.01
C VAL A 103 -7.52 -11.94 -16.00
N VAL A 104 -7.00 -10.82 -16.49
CA VAL A 104 -5.54 -10.59 -16.54
C VAL A 104 -4.97 -10.42 -15.13
N TYR A 105 -5.67 -9.72 -14.25
CA TYR A 105 -5.25 -9.53 -12.86
C TYR A 105 -5.24 -10.86 -12.09
N LEU A 106 -6.29 -11.68 -12.25
CA LEU A 106 -6.36 -13.01 -11.66
C LEU A 106 -5.22 -13.90 -12.17
N ALA A 107 -4.97 -13.94 -13.47
CA ALA A 107 -3.88 -14.72 -14.04
C ALA A 107 -2.51 -14.29 -13.48
N ALA A 108 -2.25 -12.99 -13.41
CA ALA A 108 -1.01 -12.46 -12.84
C ALA A 108 -0.85 -12.82 -11.35
N MET A 109 -1.94 -12.73 -10.57
CA MET A 109 -1.93 -13.09 -9.15
C MET A 109 -1.75 -14.59 -8.93
N VAL A 110 -2.36 -15.44 -9.77
CA VAL A 110 -2.18 -16.90 -9.71
C VAL A 110 -0.75 -17.28 -10.06
N ILE A 111 -0.14 -16.66 -11.08
CA ILE A 111 1.29 -16.87 -11.40
C ILE A 111 2.17 -16.45 -10.22
N ASN A 112 1.90 -15.29 -9.62
CA ASN A 112 2.62 -14.83 -8.43
C ASN A 112 2.49 -15.81 -7.26
N PHE A 113 1.30 -16.37 -7.05
CA PHE A 113 1.01 -17.33 -6.00
C PHE A 113 1.68 -18.70 -6.24
N LEU A 114 1.64 -19.21 -7.47
CA LEU A 114 2.14 -20.55 -7.80
C LEU A 114 3.64 -20.61 -8.11
N VAL A 115 4.23 -19.50 -8.56
CA VAL A 115 5.64 -19.49 -9.02
C VAL A 115 6.51 -18.65 -8.10
N LEU A 116 6.17 -17.37 -7.91
CA LEU A 116 7.03 -16.47 -7.15
C LEU A 116 7.00 -16.75 -5.65
N THR A 117 5.83 -17.03 -5.09
CA THR A 117 5.70 -17.25 -3.64
C THR A 117 6.49 -18.49 -3.16
N PRO A 118 6.42 -19.66 -3.83
CA PRO A 118 7.24 -20.81 -3.47
C PRO A 118 8.73 -20.56 -3.68
N LEU A 119 9.10 -19.84 -4.74
CA LEU A 119 10.50 -19.51 -5.02
C LEU A 119 11.09 -18.61 -3.93
N PHE A 120 10.32 -17.62 -3.46
CA PHE A 120 10.72 -16.80 -2.31
C PHE A 120 10.78 -17.59 -1.02
N TYR A 121 9.85 -18.51 -0.80
CA TYR A 121 9.90 -19.39 0.37
C TYR A 121 11.16 -20.26 0.36
N GLN A 122 11.50 -20.88 -0.77
CA GLN A 122 12.74 -21.64 -0.93
C GLN A 122 13.97 -20.77 -0.68
N ALA A 123 13.99 -19.55 -1.21
CA ALA A 123 15.06 -18.60 -0.95
C ALA A 123 15.18 -18.26 0.55
N GLN A 124 14.08 -18.06 1.26
CA GLN A 124 14.09 -17.82 2.71
C GLN A 124 14.63 -19.02 3.51
N VAL A 125 14.26 -20.24 3.14
CA VAL A 125 14.72 -21.47 3.82
C VAL A 125 16.23 -21.63 3.73
N LEU A 126 16.87 -21.18 2.64
CA LEU A 126 18.33 -21.20 2.53
C LEU A 126 19.02 -20.38 3.63
N PHE A 127 18.35 -19.33 4.12
CA PHE A 127 18.84 -18.41 5.16
C PHE A 127 18.21 -18.64 6.54
N MET A 128 17.39 -19.68 6.73
CA MET A 128 16.88 -20.02 8.06
C MET A 128 17.98 -20.68 8.93
N PRO A 129 17.89 -20.58 10.26
CA PRO A 129 18.77 -21.34 11.16
C PRO A 129 18.72 -22.83 10.83
N GLY A 130 19.87 -23.42 10.52
CA GLY A 130 20.00 -24.82 10.05
C GLY A 130 19.94 -25.01 8.53
N GLY A 131 19.76 -23.94 7.74
CA GLY A 131 19.84 -23.99 6.27
C GLY A 131 21.27 -24.13 5.73
N PRO A 132 21.46 -24.50 4.46
CA PRO A 132 22.78 -24.77 3.87
C PRO A 132 23.73 -23.56 3.86
N LEU A 133 23.18 -22.33 3.80
CA LEU A 133 23.99 -21.10 3.86
C LEU A 133 24.24 -20.62 5.30
N HIS A 134 23.53 -21.19 6.29
CA HIS A 134 23.74 -20.88 7.71
C HIS A 134 25.12 -21.33 8.20
N GLN A 135 25.67 -22.39 7.62
CA GLN A 135 26.99 -22.94 7.98
C GLN A 135 28.17 -22.09 7.49
N HIS A 136 27.92 -21.16 6.55
CA HIS A 136 28.98 -20.40 5.86
C HIS A 136 29.05 -18.92 6.29
N VAL A 137 28.16 -18.47 7.18
CA VAL A 137 28.08 -17.05 7.59
C VAL A 137 28.04 -16.94 9.11
N ASP A 138 28.92 -16.10 9.66
CA ASP A 138 28.96 -15.78 11.09
C ASP A 138 27.61 -15.29 11.63
N THR A 139 27.33 -15.57 12.91
CA THR A 139 26.05 -15.31 13.59
C THR A 139 25.54 -13.86 13.44
N TYR A 140 26.45 -12.88 13.41
CA TYR A 140 26.11 -11.46 13.17
C TYR A 140 25.79 -11.13 11.71
N GLY A 141 26.44 -11.81 10.75
CA GLY A 141 26.13 -11.69 9.32
C GLY A 141 24.78 -12.31 8.98
N MET A 142 24.39 -13.40 9.66
CA MET A 142 23.14 -14.11 9.40
C MET A 142 21.89 -13.25 9.66
N ARG A 143 21.86 -12.52 10.78
CA ARG A 143 20.72 -11.63 11.11
C ARG A 143 20.58 -10.50 10.09
N SER A 144 21.70 -9.96 9.62
CA SER A 144 21.73 -8.92 8.58
C SER A 144 21.30 -9.46 7.20
N LEU A 145 21.73 -10.66 6.82
CA LEU A 145 21.32 -11.31 5.56
C LEU A 145 19.83 -11.70 5.56
N MET A 146 19.33 -12.23 6.67
CA MET A 146 17.90 -12.55 6.82
C MET A 146 17.05 -11.28 6.77
N ALA A 147 17.48 -10.22 7.45
CA ALA A 147 16.88 -8.89 7.39
C ALA A 147 16.83 -8.34 5.96
N THR A 148 17.97 -8.38 5.26
CA THR A 148 18.10 -7.85 3.89
C THR A 148 17.27 -8.66 2.90
N SER A 149 17.27 -9.99 3.01
CA SER A 149 16.45 -10.86 2.15
C SER A 149 14.96 -10.67 2.36
N MET A 150 14.49 -10.50 3.61
CA MET A 150 13.09 -10.17 3.91
C MET A 150 12.68 -8.82 3.31
N LEU A 151 13.54 -7.80 3.40
CA LEU A 151 13.31 -6.49 2.78
C LEU A 151 13.25 -6.59 1.25
N ILE A 152 14.21 -7.29 0.63
CA ILE A 152 14.24 -7.52 -0.82
C ILE A 152 12.98 -8.24 -1.27
N GLN A 153 12.58 -9.30 -0.58
CA GLN A 153 11.35 -10.03 -0.88
C GLN A 153 10.12 -9.15 -0.74
N SER A 154 10.03 -8.34 0.32
CA SER A 154 8.92 -7.41 0.51
C SER A 154 8.84 -6.39 -0.62
N ALA A 155 9.98 -5.85 -1.06
CA ALA A 155 10.07 -4.93 -2.20
C ALA A 155 9.67 -5.61 -3.52
N LEU A 156 10.14 -6.84 -3.77
CA LEU A 156 9.77 -7.62 -4.95
C LEU A 156 8.26 -7.92 -4.97
N GLN A 157 7.67 -8.31 -3.84
CA GLN A 157 6.22 -8.52 -3.73
C GLN A 157 5.43 -7.24 -4.04
N MET A 158 5.91 -6.08 -3.59
CA MET A 158 5.29 -4.80 -3.91
C MET A 158 5.39 -4.50 -5.41
N LEU A 159 6.57 -4.69 -6.01
CA LEU A 159 6.79 -4.48 -7.44
C LEU A 159 5.90 -5.40 -8.29
N VAL A 160 5.78 -6.67 -7.91
CA VAL A 160 4.92 -7.63 -8.60
C VAL A 160 3.46 -7.22 -8.50
N LEU A 161 3.00 -6.75 -7.33
CA LEU A 161 1.64 -6.23 -7.16
C LEU A 161 1.38 -5.04 -8.10
N VAL A 162 2.26 -4.04 -8.08
CA VAL A 162 2.16 -2.84 -8.92
C VAL A 162 2.19 -3.24 -10.41
N ALA A 163 3.12 -4.09 -10.81
CA ALA A 163 3.25 -4.56 -12.19
C ALA A 163 2.02 -5.35 -12.64
N SER A 164 1.43 -6.18 -11.77
CA SER A 164 0.23 -6.96 -12.07
C SER A 164 -0.98 -6.05 -12.32
N VAL A 165 -1.19 -5.05 -11.46
CA VAL A 165 -2.27 -4.07 -11.65
C VAL A 165 -2.04 -3.25 -12.91
N TRP A 166 -0.81 -2.80 -13.14
CA TRP A 166 -0.45 -2.05 -14.35
C TRP A 166 -0.69 -2.86 -15.63
N LEU A 167 -0.25 -4.13 -15.65
CA LEU A 167 -0.42 -5.04 -16.79
C LEU A 167 -1.91 -5.26 -17.07
N ALA A 168 -2.68 -5.58 -16.02
CA ALA A 168 -4.12 -5.77 -16.13
C ALA A 168 -4.84 -4.53 -16.65
N ALA A 169 -4.50 -3.34 -16.14
CA ALA A 169 -5.05 -2.08 -16.62
C ALA A 169 -4.67 -1.82 -18.08
N LYS A 170 -3.40 -2.05 -18.46
CA LYS A 170 -2.92 -1.86 -19.83
C LYS A 170 -3.66 -2.74 -20.83
N PHE A 171 -3.89 -4.01 -20.50
CA PHE A 171 -4.63 -4.93 -21.38
C PHE A 171 -6.13 -4.66 -21.39
N ALA A 172 -6.73 -4.31 -20.25
CA ALA A 172 -8.14 -3.98 -20.15
C ALA A 172 -8.51 -2.75 -20.99
N LEU A 173 -7.61 -1.76 -21.04
CA LEU A 173 -7.77 -0.50 -21.74
C LEU A 173 -7.11 -0.51 -23.12
N ARG A 174 -6.68 -1.67 -23.63
CA ARG A 174 -6.10 -1.77 -24.98
C ARG A 174 -7.21 -1.63 -26.02
N GLU A 175 -7.07 -0.66 -26.90
CA GLU A 175 -8.02 -0.43 -27.99
C GLU A 175 -8.01 -1.60 -28.97
N ARG A 176 -9.20 -1.98 -29.44
CA ARG A 176 -9.38 -2.94 -30.52
C ARG A 176 -10.62 -2.54 -31.32
N SER A 177 -10.64 -1.34 -31.92
CA SER A 177 -11.40 -1.06 -33.15
C SER A 177 -11.19 0.35 -33.71
N THR A 178 -11.34 0.39 -35.02
CA THR A 178 -11.42 1.45 -36.04
C THR A 178 -12.54 2.49 -35.85
N ALA A 179 -12.30 3.73 -36.33
CA ALA A 179 -13.26 4.80 -36.68
C ALA A 179 -13.55 5.91 -35.61
N PRO A 180 -14.09 7.09 -36.02
CA PRO A 180 -13.34 8.34 -36.00
C PRO A 180 -13.72 9.28 -34.85
N THR A 181 -12.85 10.27 -34.68
CA THR A 181 -12.85 11.35 -33.69
C THR A 181 -14.11 12.22 -33.79
N ALA A 182 -14.97 12.15 -32.77
CA ALA A 182 -15.92 13.22 -32.47
C ALA A 182 -15.50 13.85 -31.14
N GLU A 183 -14.97 15.07 -31.21
CA GLU A 183 -14.75 15.91 -30.03
C GLU A 183 -16.10 16.42 -29.53
N SER A 184 -16.37 16.24 -28.24
CA SER A 184 -17.48 16.91 -27.56
C SER A 184 -16.88 17.75 -26.44
N PRO A 185 -17.21 19.05 -26.35
CA PRO A 185 -16.73 19.91 -25.27
C PRO A 185 -17.44 19.52 -23.96
N ALA A 186 -16.65 19.22 -22.93
CA ALA A 186 -17.16 18.92 -21.60
C ALA A 186 -17.50 20.22 -20.87
N ALA A 187 -18.79 20.51 -20.69
CA ALA A 187 -19.25 21.50 -19.73
C ALA A 187 -18.93 21.01 -18.31
N LEU A 188 -18.23 21.85 -17.53
CA LEU A 188 -17.85 21.58 -16.14
C LEU A 188 -19.03 21.85 -15.21
N ASP A 189 -19.51 20.81 -14.53
CA ASP A 189 -20.49 20.95 -13.44
C ASP A 189 -19.79 21.43 -12.15
N PRO A 190 -20.27 22.50 -11.49
CA PRO A 190 -19.65 23.11 -10.30
C PRO A 190 -19.71 22.23 -9.03
N GLY A 191 -20.41 21.09 -9.05
CA GLY A 191 -20.39 20.08 -7.98
C GLY A 191 -19.24 19.08 -8.07
N MET A 192 -18.48 19.08 -9.17
CA MET A 192 -17.43 18.10 -9.44
C MET A 192 -16.13 18.39 -8.68
N ASP A 193 -15.93 19.64 -8.23
CA ASP A 193 -14.69 20.15 -7.63
C ASP A 193 -14.43 19.61 -6.20
N ALA A 194 -15.46 19.61 -5.34
CA ALA A 194 -15.36 19.02 -4.00
C ALA A 194 -15.13 17.51 -4.06
N SER A 195 -15.73 16.82 -5.04
CA SER A 195 -15.51 15.38 -5.25
C SER A 195 -14.08 15.07 -5.67
N THR A 196 -13.47 15.95 -6.46
CA THR A 196 -12.12 15.79 -7.02
C THR A 196 -11.05 15.95 -5.95
N ARG A 197 -11.20 16.96 -5.08
CA ARG A 197 -10.30 17.19 -3.93
C ARG A 197 -10.34 16.02 -2.94
N ASN A 198 -11.53 15.49 -2.67
CA ASN A 198 -11.70 14.33 -1.80
C ASN A 198 -11.07 13.07 -2.41
N ALA A 199 -11.23 12.85 -3.71
CA ALA A 199 -10.62 11.71 -4.39
C ALA A 199 -9.08 11.78 -4.36
N VAL A 200 -8.48 12.96 -4.56
CA VAL A 200 -7.03 13.17 -4.45
C VAL A 200 -6.54 12.85 -3.04
N ALA A 201 -7.23 13.37 -2.03
CA ALA A 201 -6.87 13.16 -0.63
C ALA A 201 -6.99 11.68 -0.23
N LEU A 202 -8.04 10.99 -0.66
CA LEU A 202 -8.22 9.55 -0.42
C LEU A 202 -7.12 8.72 -1.07
N VAL A 203 -6.76 9.00 -2.34
CA VAL A 203 -5.69 8.28 -3.03
C VAL A 203 -4.35 8.53 -2.34
N ALA A 204 -4.05 9.78 -1.98
CA ALA A 204 -2.82 10.12 -1.29
C ALA A 204 -2.73 9.41 0.08
N ALA A 205 -3.78 9.50 0.89
CA ALA A 205 -3.85 8.87 2.20
C ALA A 205 -3.74 7.34 2.12
N ALA A 206 -4.49 6.72 1.21
CA ALA A 206 -4.49 5.27 1.03
C ALA A 206 -3.15 4.75 0.51
N THR A 207 -2.50 5.49 -0.41
CA THR A 207 -1.14 5.17 -0.87
C THR A 207 -0.14 5.29 0.28
N PHE A 208 -0.21 6.40 1.03
CA PHE A 208 0.72 6.69 2.11
C PHE A 208 0.62 5.65 3.24
N VAL A 209 -0.58 5.37 3.73
CA VAL A 209 -0.78 4.36 4.78
C VAL A 209 -0.39 2.97 4.29
N SER A 210 -0.62 2.66 3.01
CA SER A 210 -0.22 1.38 2.43
C SER A 210 1.30 1.22 2.44
N LEU A 211 2.04 2.26 2.06
CA LEU A 211 3.51 2.27 2.11
C LEU A 211 4.02 2.11 3.56
N GLN A 212 3.40 2.83 4.50
CA GLN A 212 3.78 2.73 5.91
C GLN A 212 3.54 1.33 6.48
N LEU A 213 2.36 0.75 6.23
CA LEU A 213 2.05 -0.60 6.66
C LEU A 213 2.92 -1.64 5.95
N TRP A 214 3.29 -1.43 4.69
CA TRP A 214 4.18 -2.33 3.97
C TRP A 214 5.58 -2.37 4.60
N VAL A 215 6.14 -1.20 4.91
CA VAL A 215 7.42 -1.09 5.62
C VAL A 215 7.31 -1.61 7.05
N GLY A 216 6.22 -1.30 7.76
CA GLY A 216 5.96 -1.79 9.11
C GLY A 216 5.89 -3.32 9.19
N ASN A 217 5.20 -3.97 8.24
CA ASN A 217 5.15 -5.43 8.12
C ASN A 217 6.51 -6.07 7.80
N ALA A 218 7.36 -5.38 7.03
CA ALA A 218 8.71 -5.86 6.75
C ALA A 218 9.61 -5.72 7.98
N ALA A 219 9.47 -4.61 8.73
CA ALA A 219 10.23 -4.32 9.93
C ALA A 219 9.77 -5.12 11.16
N SER A 220 8.50 -5.53 11.24
CA SER A 220 8.00 -6.34 12.36
C SER A 220 8.65 -7.72 12.44
N GLY A 221 9.22 -8.23 11.34
CA GLY A 221 10.05 -9.43 11.36
C GLY A 221 11.38 -9.26 12.14
N TRP A 222 11.74 -8.03 12.53
CA TRP A 222 13.00 -7.69 13.17
C TRP A 222 12.87 -7.50 14.68
N VAL A 223 11.65 -7.25 15.18
CA VAL A 223 11.35 -6.93 16.58
C VAL A 223 10.37 -7.97 17.09
N ASP A 224 10.70 -8.69 18.17
CA ASP A 224 9.85 -9.69 18.86
C ASP A 224 8.60 -9.04 19.50
N THR A 225 7.78 -8.38 18.70
CA THR A 225 6.66 -7.54 19.18
C THR A 225 5.34 -8.30 19.29
N SER A 226 5.26 -9.55 18.82
CA SER A 226 3.97 -10.17 18.52
C SER A 226 3.67 -11.48 19.24
N ARG A 227 4.64 -12.19 19.81
CA ARG A 227 4.38 -13.55 20.33
C ARG A 227 3.56 -13.56 21.62
N ASP A 228 3.76 -12.60 22.52
CA ASP A 228 3.10 -12.57 23.85
C ASP A 228 2.21 -11.34 24.08
N SER A 229 2.03 -10.50 23.06
CA SER A 229 1.25 -9.27 23.18
C SER A 229 -0.26 -9.56 23.23
N ALA A 230 -0.94 -9.00 24.22
CA ALA A 230 -2.40 -9.06 24.31
C ALA A 230 -3.06 -8.49 23.05
N LEU A 231 -4.30 -8.93 22.77
CA LEU A 231 -5.05 -8.55 21.56
C LEU A 231 -5.19 -7.03 21.37
N LEU A 232 -5.45 -6.29 22.45
CA LEU A 232 -5.73 -4.85 22.38
C LEU A 232 -4.51 -4.03 21.90
N PRO A 233 -3.29 -4.19 22.46
CA PRO A 233 -2.07 -3.59 21.92
C PRO A 233 -1.83 -3.91 20.44
N LEU A 234 -2.08 -5.16 20.02
CA LEU A 234 -1.92 -5.57 18.63
C LEU A 234 -2.91 -4.84 17.72
N LEU A 235 -4.19 -4.75 18.10
CA LEU A 235 -5.19 -4.01 17.33
C LEU A 235 -4.85 -2.52 17.24
N LEU A 236 -4.40 -1.91 18.34
CA LEU A 236 -3.98 -0.50 18.35
C LEU A 236 -2.77 -0.27 17.45
N GLY A 237 -1.77 -1.16 17.47
CA GLY A 237 -0.58 -1.04 16.64
C GLY A 237 -0.85 -1.28 15.14
N TRP A 238 -1.60 -2.32 14.81
CA TRP A 238 -1.79 -2.78 13.42
C TRP A 238 -2.99 -2.19 12.70
N PHE A 239 -3.94 -1.57 13.42
CA PHE A 239 -5.11 -0.90 12.86
C PHE A 239 -5.30 0.52 13.41
N GLY A 240 -5.18 0.73 14.72
CA GLY A 240 -5.39 2.04 15.35
C GLY A 240 -4.42 3.12 14.84
N VAL A 241 -3.11 2.87 14.93
CA VAL A 241 -2.06 3.79 14.44
C VAL A 241 -2.17 4.02 12.94
N PRO A 242 -2.33 2.99 12.09
CA PRO A 242 -2.57 3.19 10.66
C PRO A 242 -3.82 4.01 10.33
N LEU A 243 -4.92 3.83 11.07
CA LEU A 243 -6.13 4.64 10.89
C LEU A 243 -5.89 6.11 11.25
N LEU A 244 -5.16 6.38 12.34
CA LEU A 244 -4.75 7.73 12.70
C LEU A 244 -3.87 8.36 11.60
N VAL A 245 -2.89 7.61 11.11
CA VAL A 245 -2.03 8.08 10.01
C VAL A 245 -2.84 8.32 8.74
N PHE A 246 -3.76 7.42 8.40
CA PHE A 246 -4.65 7.61 7.25
C PHE A 246 -5.47 8.90 7.38
N ALA A 247 -6.06 9.16 8.56
CA ALA A 247 -6.82 10.37 8.81
C ALA A 247 -5.96 11.63 8.69
N LEU A 248 -4.75 11.62 9.26
CA LEU A 248 -3.81 12.74 9.16
C LEU A 248 -3.27 12.94 7.74
N ALA A 249 -3.02 11.86 7.01
CA ALA A 249 -2.56 11.92 5.63
C ALA A 249 -3.67 12.41 4.69
N PHE A 250 -4.91 11.99 4.94
CA PHE A 250 -6.10 12.53 4.28
C PHE A 250 -6.22 14.02 4.56
N TRP A 251 -6.13 14.43 5.82
CA TRP A 251 -6.21 15.83 6.21
C TRP A 251 -5.11 16.68 5.57
N GLY A 252 -3.84 16.25 5.65
CA GLY A 252 -2.70 16.94 5.08
C GLY A 252 -2.79 17.08 3.55
N SER A 253 -3.15 16.00 2.86
CA SER A 253 -3.33 16.03 1.40
C SER A 253 -4.55 16.84 0.97
N TRP A 254 -5.66 16.79 1.72
CA TRP A 254 -6.84 17.63 1.50
C TRP A 254 -6.50 19.11 1.64
N LEU A 255 -5.74 19.51 2.67
CA LEU A 255 -5.24 20.89 2.83
C LEU A 255 -4.24 21.31 1.74
N GLY A 256 -3.52 20.37 1.15
CA GLY A 256 -2.53 20.61 0.09
C GLY A 256 -3.14 20.70 -1.31
N ALA A 257 -4.20 19.95 -1.58
CA ALA A 257 -4.95 20.01 -2.84
C ALA A 257 -5.65 21.37 -2.93
N ALA A 258 -5.36 22.11 -4.01
CA ALA A 258 -5.96 23.43 -4.25
C ALA A 258 -7.51 23.35 -4.35
N PRO A 259 -8.23 24.47 -4.24
CA PRO A 259 -9.67 24.50 -4.50
C PRO A 259 -10.04 24.22 -5.97
N GLU A 260 -9.10 24.40 -6.91
CA GLU A 260 -9.36 24.39 -8.37
C GLU A 260 -8.64 23.29 -9.21
N PRO A 261 -8.48 22.03 -8.77
CA PRO A 261 -8.02 21.00 -9.68
C PRO A 261 -9.16 20.68 -10.65
N ALA A 262 -9.08 21.24 -11.87
CA ALA A 262 -9.99 20.90 -12.97
C ALA A 262 -10.01 19.38 -13.29
N GLN A 263 -9.02 18.62 -12.79
CA GLN A 263 -8.88 17.16 -12.95
C GLN A 263 -8.23 16.52 -11.72
N ALA A 264 -8.68 15.32 -11.34
CA ALA A 264 -8.15 14.56 -10.20
C ALA A 264 -6.68 14.15 -10.36
N ARG A 265 -6.23 13.87 -11.60
CA ARG A 265 -4.85 13.44 -11.95
C ARG A 265 -4.27 12.46 -10.92
N PRO A 266 -4.86 11.27 -10.73
CA PRO A 266 -4.66 10.42 -9.56
C PRO A 266 -3.22 9.95 -9.37
N PHE A 267 -2.44 9.79 -10.45
CA PHE A 267 -1.01 9.44 -10.34
C PHE A 267 -0.14 10.56 -9.77
N ARG A 268 -0.56 11.83 -9.87
CA ARG A 268 0.12 12.93 -9.16
C ARG A 268 -0.09 12.81 -7.65
N ALA A 269 -1.28 12.38 -7.21
CA ALA A 269 -1.55 12.09 -5.81
C ALA A 269 -0.70 10.92 -5.30
N VAL A 270 -0.61 9.83 -6.08
CA VAL A 270 0.26 8.68 -5.77
C VAL A 270 1.73 9.11 -5.67
N ALA A 271 2.22 9.88 -6.64
CA ALA A 271 3.60 10.38 -6.64
C ALA A 271 3.86 11.32 -5.45
N ALA A 272 2.93 12.24 -5.16
CA ALA A 272 3.04 13.13 -4.01
C ALA A 272 3.08 12.36 -2.68
N ALA A 273 2.22 11.35 -2.51
CA ALA A 273 2.22 10.49 -1.33
C ALA A 273 3.51 9.69 -1.20
N ALA A 274 4.00 9.09 -2.29
CA ALA A 274 5.27 8.35 -2.29
C ALA A 274 6.47 9.26 -1.99
N SER A 275 6.53 10.46 -2.58
CA SER A 275 7.58 11.44 -2.29
C SER A 275 7.52 11.94 -0.84
N ALA A 276 6.33 12.27 -0.33
CA ALA A 276 6.16 12.69 1.06
C ALA A 276 6.54 11.57 2.03
N PHE A 277 6.22 10.31 1.71
CA PHE A 277 6.63 9.15 2.47
C PHE A 277 8.16 9.03 2.54
N VAL A 278 8.84 9.05 1.39
CA VAL A 278 10.32 8.95 1.34
C VAL A 278 10.96 10.10 2.13
N LEU A 279 10.50 11.34 1.95
CA LEU A 279 11.01 12.48 2.70
C LEU A 279 10.78 12.34 4.20
N LEU A 280 9.61 11.84 4.62
CA LEU A 280 9.32 11.61 6.02
C LEU A 280 10.26 10.55 6.60
N GLN A 281 10.47 9.43 5.89
CA GLN A 281 11.37 8.38 6.36
C GLN A 281 12.81 8.88 6.49
N VAL A 282 13.31 9.63 5.51
CA VAL A 282 14.67 10.21 5.55
C VAL A 282 14.80 11.22 6.70
N ALA A 283 13.82 12.11 6.88
CA ALA A 283 13.84 13.09 7.97
C ALA A 283 13.79 12.41 9.34
N CYS A 284 12.90 11.44 9.52
CA CYS A 284 12.79 10.68 10.78
C CYS A 284 14.02 9.82 11.05
N ALA A 285 14.64 9.22 10.03
CA ALA A 285 15.89 8.48 10.18
C ALA A 285 17.04 9.40 10.62
N ALA A 286 17.19 10.58 9.99
CA ALA A 286 18.20 11.56 10.36
C ALA A 286 18.00 12.05 11.81
N LEU A 287 16.77 12.34 12.21
CA LEU A 287 16.44 12.75 13.58
C LEU A 287 16.65 11.61 14.59
N ALA A 288 16.31 10.37 14.23
CA ALA A 288 16.53 9.20 15.06
C ALA A 288 18.03 8.98 15.33
N ILE A 289 18.85 9.00 14.27
CA ILE A 289 20.31 8.83 14.37
C ILE A 289 20.92 9.98 15.17
N GLY A 290 20.58 11.23 14.84
CA GLY A 290 21.10 12.40 15.55
C GLY A 290 20.71 12.40 17.03
N GLY A 291 19.47 12.03 17.36
CA GLY A 291 19.01 11.93 18.73
C GLY A 291 19.69 10.81 19.53
N LEU A 292 19.90 9.63 18.92
CA LEU A 292 20.65 8.55 19.55
C LEU A 292 22.11 8.94 19.82
N LEU A 293 22.77 9.60 18.87
CA LEU A 293 24.13 10.12 19.05
C LEU A 293 24.19 11.16 20.18
N TRP A 294 23.18 12.03 20.29
CA TRP A 294 23.07 13.00 21.37
C TRP A 294 22.90 12.34 22.73
N ILE A 295 22.01 11.33 22.84
CA ILE A 295 21.81 10.56 24.08
C ILE A 295 23.10 9.83 24.49
N ALA A 296 23.80 9.20 23.53
CA ALA A 296 25.07 8.53 23.77
C ALA A 296 26.13 9.51 24.31
N GLY A 297 26.24 10.71 23.73
CA GLY A 297 27.15 11.76 24.20
C GLY A 297 26.78 12.36 25.57
N ALA A 298 25.48 12.42 25.89
CA ALA A 298 24.98 12.99 27.14
C ALA A 298 24.97 12.00 28.32
N SER A 299 25.27 10.71 28.09
CA SER A 299 25.19 9.65 29.11
C SER A 299 26.27 9.74 30.21
N SER A 300 27.18 10.71 30.13
CA SER A 300 28.12 11.07 31.20
C SER A 300 27.49 11.80 32.41
N SER A 301 26.19 12.15 32.35
CA SER A 301 25.52 13.07 33.30
C SER A 301 24.48 12.45 34.25
N GLY A 302 24.65 11.17 34.64
CA GLY A 302 24.05 10.60 35.87
C GLY A 302 22.52 10.43 35.94
N ARG A 303 21.75 10.78 34.91
CA ARG A 303 20.28 10.54 34.85
C ARG A 303 20.01 9.22 34.12
N SER A 304 19.10 8.39 34.64
CA SER A 304 18.79 7.05 34.10
C SER A 304 18.50 7.09 32.59
N SER A 305 19.32 6.38 31.82
CA SER A 305 19.27 6.27 30.35
C SER A 305 17.85 5.98 29.83
N ASP A 306 17.10 5.13 30.54
CA ASP A 306 15.78 4.66 30.13
C ASP A 306 14.73 5.78 30.04
N SER A 307 14.72 6.71 31.00
CA SER A 307 13.78 7.85 30.94
C SER A 307 14.04 8.77 29.74
N ARG A 308 15.30 8.90 29.31
CA ARG A 308 15.68 9.72 28.15
C ARG A 308 15.24 9.04 26.86
N LEU A 309 15.38 7.72 26.79
CA LEU A 309 14.92 6.93 25.64
C LEU A 309 13.39 6.99 25.48
N VAL A 310 12.64 6.89 26.59
CA VAL A 310 11.16 7.00 26.55
C VAL A 310 10.72 8.40 26.11
N MET A 311 11.29 9.46 26.70
CA MET A 311 10.99 10.84 26.28
C MET A 311 11.37 11.09 24.82
N PHE A 312 12.50 10.55 24.39
CA PHE A 312 12.95 10.65 22.99
C PHE A 312 11.98 9.94 22.04
N ALA A 313 11.57 8.71 22.35
CA ALA A 313 10.59 7.97 21.56
C ALA A 313 9.25 8.72 21.47
N ALA A 314 8.74 9.26 22.58
CA ALA A 314 7.52 10.06 22.59
C ALA A 314 7.65 11.34 21.74
N GLY A 315 8.78 12.05 21.85
CA GLY A 315 9.08 13.21 21.03
C GLY A 315 9.16 12.88 19.54
N MET A 316 9.80 11.77 19.18
CA MET A 316 9.88 11.28 17.81
C MET A 316 8.51 10.94 17.22
N VAL A 317 7.61 10.35 18.01
CA VAL A 317 6.22 10.10 17.58
C VAL A 317 5.49 11.43 17.30
N ALA A 318 5.60 12.42 18.20
CA ALA A 318 4.97 13.71 17.99
C ALA A 318 5.52 14.42 16.72
N ILE A 319 6.84 14.42 16.55
CA ILE A 319 7.51 15.00 15.39
C ILE A 319 7.07 14.29 14.10
N TYR A 320 6.98 12.94 14.12
CA TYR A 320 6.52 12.15 12.97
C TYR A 320 5.12 12.59 12.53
N LEU A 321 4.17 12.71 13.48
CA LEU A 321 2.79 13.08 13.17
C LEU A 321 2.68 14.50 12.58
N VAL A 322 3.45 15.45 13.12
CA VAL A 322 3.49 16.83 12.60
C VAL A 322 4.13 16.88 11.22
N LEU A 323 5.32 16.28 11.05
CA LEU A 323 6.02 16.23 9.77
C LEU A 323 5.19 15.53 8.69
N LEU A 324 4.46 14.48 9.04
CA LEU A 324 3.54 13.80 8.13
C LEU A 324 2.54 14.79 7.52
N VAL A 325 1.82 15.53 8.35
CA VAL A 325 0.81 16.50 7.87
C VAL A 325 1.46 17.60 7.05
N VAL A 326 2.60 18.15 7.51
CA VAL A 326 3.31 19.24 6.82
C VAL A 326 3.86 18.79 5.47
N LEU A 327 4.51 17.63 5.40
CA LEU A 327 5.07 17.09 4.16
C LEU A 327 3.97 16.72 3.16
N LEU A 328 2.92 16.02 3.58
CA LEU A 328 1.80 15.70 2.69
C LEU A 328 1.14 16.97 2.16
N ARG A 329 0.93 17.99 3.00
CA ARG A 329 0.38 19.28 2.56
C ARG A 329 1.29 19.97 1.55
N THR A 330 2.58 20.11 1.86
CA THR A 330 3.54 20.85 1.02
C THR A 330 3.82 20.15 -0.31
N VAL A 331 4.04 18.84 -0.27
CA VAL A 331 4.30 18.02 -1.47
C VAL A 331 3.05 17.96 -2.35
N THR A 332 1.86 17.70 -1.79
CA THR A 332 0.61 17.69 -2.57
C THR A 332 0.39 19.07 -3.21
N ARG A 333 0.58 20.16 -2.46
CA ARG A 333 0.49 21.53 -3.01
C ARG A 333 1.51 21.77 -4.13
N ARG A 334 2.73 21.24 -4.04
CA ARG A 334 3.76 21.37 -5.08
C ARG A 334 3.39 20.62 -6.36
N PHE A 335 2.92 19.38 -6.25
CA PHE A 335 2.53 18.55 -7.40
C PHE A 335 1.27 19.07 -8.13
N TYR A 336 0.41 19.80 -7.40
CA TYR A 336 -0.81 20.40 -7.93
C TYR A 336 -0.72 21.91 -8.15
N ARG A 337 0.43 22.54 -7.87
CA ARG A 337 0.67 23.93 -8.26
C ARG A 337 0.77 23.97 -9.78
N ARG A 338 -0.10 24.74 -10.43
CA ARG A 338 0.05 25.07 -11.85
C ARG A 338 1.41 25.75 -12.00
N TYR A 339 2.33 25.13 -12.74
CA TYR A 339 3.34 25.94 -13.42
C TYR A 339 2.52 26.81 -14.38
N LEU A 340 2.48 28.11 -14.08
CA LEU A 340 2.05 29.16 -14.99
C LEU A 340 2.75 28.96 -16.35
#